data_AF-A0A0J8U330-F1
#
_entry.id   AF-A0A0J8U330-F1
#
_cell.length_a   1.000
_cell.length_b   1.000
_cell.length_c   1.000
_cell.angle_alpha   90.00
_cell.angle_beta   90.00
_cell.angle_gamma   90.00
#
_symmetry.space_group_name_H-M   'P 1'
#
loop_
_entity.id
_entity.type
_entity.pdbx_description
1 polymer ?
#
loop_
_entity_poly.entity_id
_entity_poly.type
_entity_poly.pdbx_seq_one_letter_code
_entity_poly.pdbx_strand_id
1 'polypeptide(L)'
;MNARELIAELGRIDPDTPILISGYEGGFTTPHLTSFEVQRLDRDGDQDYLGEYERVDEARRQAGLDPSDPELDLASLSPPRLVGSPVMAAVLTRVTR
;
A
#
# COMPACT_ATOMS: atom_id res chain seq x y z
N MET A 1 -11.92 16.56 -2.25
CA MET A 1 -11.29 16.62 -0.93
C MET A 1 -10.44 17.87 -0.77
N ASN A 2 -11.00 18.86 -0.09
CA ASN A 2 -10.24 19.96 0.51
C ASN A 2 -9.81 19.59 1.95
N ALA A 3 -9.07 20.48 2.62
CA ALA A 3 -8.57 20.22 3.98
C ALA A 3 -9.71 19.97 5.01
N ARG A 4 -10.82 20.69 4.92
CA ARG A 4 -11.97 20.50 5.82
C ARG A 4 -12.57 19.11 5.66
N GLU A 5 -12.76 18.67 4.42
CA GLU A 5 -13.25 17.34 4.09
C GLU A 5 -12.29 16.26 4.60
N LEU A 6 -10.99 16.42 4.36
CA LEU A 6 -9.97 15.49 4.85
C LEU A 6 -9.98 15.37 6.37
N ILE A 7 -9.99 16.50 7.09
CA ILE A 7 -10.06 16.51 8.57
C ILE A 7 -11.32 15.78 9.06
N ALA A 8 -12.46 16.00 8.40
CA ALA A 8 -13.71 15.35 8.78
C ALA A 8 -13.67 13.83 8.57
N GLU A 9 -13.04 13.35 7.49
CA GLU A 9 -12.83 11.91 7.26
C GLU A 9 -11.82 11.32 8.25
N LEU A 10 -10.69 11.99 8.47
CA LEU A 10 -9.68 11.56 9.44
C LEU A 10 -10.21 11.55 10.88
N GLY A 11 -11.18 12.41 11.21
CA GLY A 11 -11.83 12.40 12.52
C GLY A 11 -12.74 11.19 12.76
N ARG A 12 -13.00 10.36 11.74
CA ARG A 12 -13.83 9.14 11.84
C ARG A 12 -13.03 7.85 11.90
N ILE A 13 -11.73 7.90 11.64
CA ILE A 13 -10.84 6.72 11.70
C ILE A 13 -10.18 6.64 13.08
N ASP A 14 -9.76 5.42 13.45
CA ASP A 14 -8.97 5.22 14.66
C ASP A 14 -7.61 5.97 14.51
N PRO A 15 -7.17 6.75 15.52
CA PRO A 15 -5.98 7.60 15.43
C PRO A 15 -4.67 6.82 15.23
N ASP A 16 -4.64 5.52 15.56
CA ASP A 16 -3.49 4.66 15.34
C ASP A 16 -3.54 3.95 13.97
N THR A 17 -4.58 4.21 13.16
CA THR A 17 -4.70 3.69 11.79
C THR A 17 -3.60 4.30 10.90
N PRO A 18 -2.76 3.48 10.23
CA PRO A 18 -1.77 3.99 9.30
C PRO A 18 -2.41 4.70 8.11
N ILE A 19 -1.83 5.85 7.73
CA ILE A 19 -2.19 6.59 6.52
C ILE A 19 -1.17 6.23 5.43
N LEU A 20 -1.66 5.64 4.34
CA LEU A 20 -0.86 5.21 3.20
C LEU A 20 -1.14 6.09 1.97
N ILE A 21 -0.19 6.12 1.04
CA ILE A 21 -0.32 6.84 -0.24
C ILE A 21 -0.19 5.81 -1.35
N SER A 22 -1.16 5.75 -2.27
CA SER A 22 -1.01 4.96 -3.50
C SER A 22 -0.08 5.70 -4.47
N GLY A 23 0.93 5.01 -4.98
CA GLY A 23 2.05 5.54 -5.76
C GLY A 23 1.72 6.34 -7.03
N TYR A 24 2.76 7.00 -7.56
CA TYR A 24 2.75 8.23 -8.35
C TYR A 24 3.26 8.07 -9.80
N GLU A 25 2.58 8.72 -10.75
CA GLU A 25 3.26 9.37 -11.88
C GLU A 25 2.61 10.76 -12.13
N GLY A 26 3.46 11.79 -12.07
CA GLY A 26 3.28 13.15 -12.62
C GLY A 26 2.00 13.94 -12.30
N GLY A 27 2.16 15.17 -11.79
CA GLY A 27 1.10 16.18 -11.72
C GLY A 27 0.31 16.21 -10.40
N PHE A 28 -0.62 17.18 -10.28
CA PHE A 28 -1.39 17.43 -9.06
C PHE A 28 -2.88 17.32 -9.32
N THR A 29 -3.62 16.71 -8.39
CA THR A 29 -5.08 16.70 -8.40
C THR A 29 -5.60 16.48 -6.98
N THR A 30 -6.92 16.47 -6.85
CA THR A 30 -7.61 16.28 -5.58
C THR A 30 -7.52 14.82 -5.11
N PRO A 31 -7.20 14.56 -3.83
CA PRO A 31 -7.14 13.21 -3.31
C PRO A 31 -8.52 12.66 -2.96
N HIS A 32 -8.58 11.35 -2.82
CA HIS A 32 -9.68 10.58 -2.24
C HIS A 32 -9.11 9.69 -1.12
N LEU A 33 -9.86 9.52 -0.04
CA LEU A 33 -9.48 8.67 1.09
C LEU A 33 -10.40 7.44 1.10
N THR A 34 -9.81 6.25 1.11
CA THR A 34 -10.53 4.98 1.29
C THR A 34 -9.89 4.21 2.44
N SER A 35 -10.63 3.32 3.08
CA SER A 35 -10.08 2.42 4.10
C SER A 35 -10.32 0.96 3.74
N PHE A 36 -9.30 0.13 3.94
CA PHE A 36 -9.37 -1.31 3.74
C PHE A 36 -8.21 -2.00 4.46
N GLU A 37 -8.33 -3.32 4.65
CA GLU A 37 -7.24 -4.11 5.22
C GLU A 37 -6.06 -4.22 4.26
N VAL A 38 -4.87 -4.03 4.81
CA VAL A 38 -3.59 -4.17 4.14
C VAL A 38 -2.68 -5.07 4.95
N GLN A 39 -1.68 -5.62 4.29
CA GLN A 39 -0.65 -6.45 4.91
C GLN A 39 0.70 -5.80 4.65
N ARG A 40 1.48 -5.63 5.72
CA ARG A 40 2.86 -5.17 5.60
C ARG A 40 3.73 -6.29 5.03
N LEU A 41 4.62 -5.91 4.13
CA LEU A 41 5.61 -6.75 3.49
C LEU A 41 7.01 -6.29 3.89
N ASP A 42 7.86 -7.25 4.22
CA ASP A 42 9.31 -7.07 4.33
C ASP A 42 9.90 -7.41 2.96
N ARG A 43 10.32 -6.38 2.25
CA ARG A 43 10.99 -6.48 0.96
C ARG A 43 12.48 -6.25 1.20
N ASP A 44 13.33 -6.96 0.46
CA ASP A 44 14.77 -6.67 0.48
C ASP A 44 14.98 -5.18 0.10
N GLY A 45 15.89 -4.48 0.79
CA GLY A 45 15.99 -3.01 0.77
C GLY A 45 16.23 -2.34 -0.60
N ASP A 46 16.49 -3.12 -1.65
CA ASP A 46 16.55 -2.62 -3.03
C ASP A 46 15.16 -2.37 -3.65
N GLN A 47 14.07 -2.65 -2.90
CA GLN A 47 12.69 -2.63 -3.39
C GLN A 47 11.80 -1.55 -2.75
N ASP A 48 12.37 -0.55 -2.06
CA ASP A 48 11.61 0.50 -1.35
C ASP A 48 10.59 1.22 -2.24
N TYR A 49 10.85 1.31 -3.54
CA TYR A 49 9.97 1.94 -4.53
C TYR A 49 8.63 1.20 -4.73
N LEU A 50 8.54 -0.08 -4.35
CA LEU A 50 7.30 -0.88 -4.38
C LEU A 50 6.40 -0.60 -3.16
N GLY A 51 6.92 0.07 -2.13
CA GLY A 51 6.22 0.33 -0.88
C GLY A 51 6.14 -0.88 0.06
N GLU A 52 5.83 -0.58 1.32
CA GLU A 52 5.82 -1.54 2.43
C GLU A 52 4.49 -2.28 2.63
N TYR A 53 3.42 -1.83 1.98
CA TYR A 53 2.07 -2.35 2.22
C TYR A 53 1.39 -2.69 0.91
N GLU A 54 0.55 -3.72 0.96
CA GLU A 54 -0.25 -4.17 -0.17
C GLU A 54 -1.60 -4.70 0.33
N ARG A 55 -2.59 -4.83 -0.57
CA ARG A 55 -3.85 -5.52 -0.23
C ARG A 55 -3.56 -6.94 0.23
N VAL A 56 -4.33 -7.43 1.21
CA VAL A 56 -4.07 -8.71 1.87
C VAL A 56 -3.93 -9.89 0.88
N ASP A 57 -4.84 -10.01 -0.08
CA ASP A 57 -4.80 -11.12 -1.05
C ASP A 57 -3.59 -11.05 -1.97
N GLU A 58 -3.23 -9.84 -2.38
CA GLU A 58 -2.08 -9.57 -3.23
C GLU A 58 -0.76 -9.81 -2.48
N ALA A 59 -0.67 -9.33 -1.23
CA ALA A 59 0.48 -9.60 -0.35
C ALA A 59 0.71 -11.10 -0.15
N ARG A 60 -0.38 -11.87 0.05
CA ARG A 60 -0.32 -13.33 0.18
C ARG A 60 0.12 -14.00 -1.12
N ARG A 61 -0.34 -13.52 -2.28
CA ARG A 61 0.11 -14.02 -3.58
C ARG A 61 1.61 -13.80 -3.74
N GLN A 62 2.08 -12.57 -3.54
CA GLN A 62 3.49 -12.20 -3.69
C GLN A 62 4.40 -13.00 -2.75
N ALA A 63 4.03 -13.12 -1.47
CA ALA A 63 4.80 -13.89 -0.50
C ALA A 63 4.78 -15.41 -0.75
N GLY A 64 3.81 -15.90 -1.55
CA GLY A 64 3.67 -17.29 -1.94
C GLY A 64 4.34 -17.64 -3.28
N LEU A 65 4.98 -16.67 -3.95
CA LEU A 65 5.70 -16.91 -5.20
C LEU A 65 6.88 -17.86 -4.95
N ASP A 66 7.10 -18.76 -5.90
CA ASP A 66 8.32 -19.57 -5.91
C ASP A 66 9.53 -18.66 -6.22
N PRO A 67 10.70 -18.83 -5.59
CA PRO A 67 11.89 -18.03 -5.91
C PRO A 67 12.33 -18.09 -7.38
N SER A 68 11.87 -19.09 -8.15
CA SER A 68 12.10 -19.22 -9.60
C SER A 68 10.95 -18.68 -10.46
N ASP A 69 9.95 -18.02 -9.86
CA ASP A 69 8.82 -17.46 -10.59
C ASP A 69 9.29 -16.32 -11.52
N PRO A 70 8.91 -16.34 -12.82
CA PRO A 70 9.32 -15.31 -13.77
C PRO A 70 8.84 -13.89 -13.42
N GLU A 71 7.84 -13.73 -12.54
CA GLU A 71 7.44 -12.42 -12.00
C GLU A 71 8.58 -11.75 -11.20
N LEU A 72 9.49 -12.55 -10.63
CA LEU A 72 10.62 -12.12 -9.81
C LEU A 72 11.89 -11.81 -10.62
N ASP A 73 11.99 -12.32 -11.85
CA ASP A 73 13.13 -12.04 -12.75
C ASP A 73 13.26 -10.55 -13.08
N LEU A 74 12.13 -9.82 -13.05
CA LEU A 74 12.09 -8.37 -13.18
C LEU A 74 12.78 -7.72 -11.98
N ALA A 75 14.03 -7.27 -12.16
CA ALA A 75 14.85 -6.62 -11.13
C ALA A 75 15.46 -7.54 -10.05
N SER A 76 15.61 -8.84 -10.33
CA SER A 76 16.25 -9.79 -9.40
C SER A 76 15.60 -9.78 -8.01
N LEU A 77 14.27 -9.76 -7.98
CA LEU A 77 13.49 -9.64 -6.76
C LEU A 77 13.45 -10.99 -6.03
N SER A 78 13.52 -10.97 -4.71
CA SER A 78 13.10 -12.11 -3.88
C SER A 78 11.60 -12.00 -3.59
N PRO A 79 10.89 -13.13 -3.35
CA PRO A 79 9.54 -13.06 -2.78
C PRO A 79 9.58 -12.30 -1.44
N PRO A 80 8.69 -11.33 -1.22
CA PRO A 80 8.65 -10.60 0.05
C PRO A 80 8.10 -11.48 1.18
N ARG A 81 8.37 -11.10 2.43
CA ARG A 81 7.82 -11.78 3.61
C ARG A 81 6.64 -11.02 4.21
N LEU A 82 5.65 -11.74 4.73
CA LEU A 82 4.55 -11.12 5.48
C LEU A 82 5.05 -10.66 6.86
N VAL A 83 4.77 -9.41 7.23
CA VAL A 83 5.14 -8.81 8.52
C VAL A 83 3.90 -8.61 9.39
N GLY A 84 3.84 -9.31 10.52
CA GLY A 84 2.73 -9.18 11.47
C GLY A 84 1.37 -9.62 10.89
N SER A 85 0.29 -9.14 11.48
CA SER A 85 -1.09 -9.39 11.03
C SER A 85 -1.58 -8.28 10.10
N PRO A 86 -2.60 -8.54 9.25
CA PRO A 86 -3.28 -7.50 8.51
C PRO A 86 -3.78 -6.38 9.43
N VAL A 87 -3.73 -5.16 8.94
CA VAL A 87 -4.21 -3.96 9.64
C VAL A 87 -5.15 -3.17 8.75
N MET A 88 -6.13 -2.51 9.36
CA MET A 88 -6.89 -1.48 8.64
C MET A 88 -5.94 -0.32 8.32
N ALA A 89 -5.99 0.18 7.09
CA ALA A 89 -5.27 1.40 6.70
C ALA A 89 -6.21 2.36 5.99
N ALA A 90 -5.91 3.65 6.10
CA ALA A 90 -6.55 4.67 5.27
C ALA A 90 -5.60 5.04 4.13
N VAL A 91 -6.05 4.89 2.89
CA VAL A 91 -5.24 5.09 1.68
C VAL A 91 -5.69 6.35 0.95
N LEU A 92 -4.77 7.30 0.86
CA LEU A 92 -4.88 8.49 0.03
C LEU A 92 -4.54 8.11 -1.42
N THR A 93 -5.55 8.23 -2.29
CA THR A 93 -5.43 7.95 -3.72
C THR A 93 -5.72 9.20 -4.54
N ARG A 94 -5.16 9.24 -5.75
CA ARG A 94 -5.52 10.23 -6.75
C ARG A 94 -6.94 9.96 -7.28
N VAL A 95 -7.77 10.99 -7.41
CA VAL A 95 -8.99 10.89 -8.23
C VAL A 95 -8.61 10.86 -9.71
N THR A 96 -8.72 9.71 -10.36
CA THR A 96 -8.71 9.58 -11.83
C THR A 96 -10.15 9.76 -12.32
N ARG A 97 -10.36 10.68 -13.26
CA ARG A 97 -11.65 10.83 -13.97
C ARG A 97 -11.76 9.79 -15.08
#